data_AF-A0A941YV25-F1
#
_entry.id   AF-A0A941YV25-F1
#
_cell.length_a   1.000
_cell.length_b   1.000
_cell.length_c   1.000
_cell.angle_alpha   90.00
_cell.angle_beta   90.00
_cell.angle_gamma   90.00
#
_symmetry.space_group_name_H-M   'P 1'
#
loop_
_entity.id
_entity.type
_entity.pdbx_description
1 polymer ?
#
loop_
_entity_poly.entity_id
_entity_poly.type
_entity_poly.pdbx_seq_one_letter_code
_entity_poly.pdbx_strand_id
1 'polypeptide(L)'
;MDRFDATLRTETIALVDRLAVDRHALALSRIELFSATLHRLLVENGERYDALVTAGTSGLYMQALARATYRLLAIEPPPTICLPIVRFAEGGALFDNTSLAAEVCRQLGEKRRLERVLFVDDEIRRGTVAHACFDLLLRSDCVDAGKGIVCTIVAENHFFEWHWDQPGIAVRYLAPARLLYGLQHNIAHCLPNDLREEARRCVDPKIGHHELMAMVVAGSVKRMRGDTAFFDEAPARLVASRIPDFQARRERFLLDFEGWVQSGVRKYRDGEIRFRF
;
A
#
# COMPACT_ATOMS: atom_id res chain seq x y z
N MET A 1 22.53 0.99 -0.45
CA MET A 1 22.01 1.39 -1.77
C MET A 1 23.17 1.30 -2.73
N ASP A 2 23.06 0.53 -3.82
CA ASP A 2 24.21 0.39 -4.72
C ASP A 2 24.48 1.70 -5.49
N ARG A 3 25.68 1.84 -6.02
CA ARG A 3 26.13 3.05 -6.72
C ARG A 3 25.34 3.34 -8.01
N PHE A 4 24.88 2.30 -8.70
CA PHE A 4 24.03 2.39 -9.88
C PHE A 4 22.64 2.92 -9.52
N ASP A 5 22.00 2.42 -8.47
CA ASP A 5 20.72 2.93 -7.96
C ASP A 5 20.79 4.42 -7.60
N ALA A 6 21.88 4.84 -6.94
CA ALA A 6 22.07 6.23 -6.55
C ALA A 6 22.22 7.15 -7.77
N THR A 7 23.00 6.73 -8.77
CA THR A 7 23.17 7.47 -10.02
C THR A 7 21.87 7.52 -10.82
N LEU A 8 21.22 6.37 -11.07
CA LEU A 8 20.00 6.31 -11.85
C LEU A 8 18.87 7.13 -11.20
N ARG A 9 18.75 7.09 -9.87
CA ARG A 9 17.79 7.92 -9.13
C ARG A 9 18.08 9.41 -9.31
N THR A 10 19.34 9.82 -9.21
CA THR A 10 19.74 11.24 -9.36
C THR A 10 19.45 11.74 -10.77
N GLU A 11 19.87 11.00 -11.78
CA GLU A 11 19.64 11.35 -13.19
C GLU A 11 18.15 11.37 -13.53
N THR A 12 17.38 10.44 -12.97
CA THR A 12 15.94 10.37 -13.23
C THR A 12 15.17 11.48 -12.52
N ILE A 13 15.52 11.83 -11.29
CA ILE A 13 14.93 13.00 -10.61
C ILE A 13 15.21 14.27 -11.43
N ALA A 14 16.46 14.46 -11.86
CA ALA A 14 16.82 15.60 -12.70
C ALA A 14 16.04 15.61 -14.03
N LEU A 15 15.78 14.44 -14.61
CA LEU A 15 14.97 14.32 -15.83
C LEU A 15 13.50 14.62 -15.56
N VAL A 16 12.92 14.14 -14.46
CA VAL A 16 11.54 14.42 -14.05
C VAL A 16 11.30 15.92 -13.90
N ASP A 17 12.23 16.61 -13.24
CA ASP A 17 12.15 18.06 -13.04
C ASP A 17 12.28 18.80 -14.37
N ARG A 18 13.17 18.34 -15.27
CA ARG A 18 13.29 18.88 -16.63
C ARG A 18 12.06 18.64 -17.51
N LEU A 19 11.36 17.52 -17.31
CA LEU A 19 10.17 17.14 -18.09
C LEU A 19 8.88 17.73 -17.51
N ALA A 20 8.96 18.49 -16.41
CA ALA A 20 7.80 19.09 -15.73
C ALA A 20 6.67 18.08 -15.48
N VAL A 21 7.03 16.85 -15.06
CA VAL A 21 6.05 15.79 -14.83
C VAL A 21 5.11 16.20 -13.70
N ASP A 22 3.83 16.30 -14.00
CA ASP A 22 2.79 16.52 -13.01
C ASP A 22 2.62 15.25 -12.15
N ARG A 23 3.27 15.26 -10.97
CA ARG A 23 3.19 14.14 -10.01
C ARG A 23 1.79 13.94 -9.45
N HIS A 24 0.98 14.99 -9.39
CA HIS A 24 -0.41 14.86 -8.95
C HIS A 24 -1.20 14.08 -10.01
N ALA A 25 -1.15 14.50 -11.27
CA ALA A 25 -1.79 13.78 -12.37
C ALA A 25 -1.29 12.32 -12.48
N LEU A 26 0.01 12.09 -12.29
CA LEU A 26 0.56 10.75 -12.24
C LEU A 26 -0.05 9.94 -11.09
N ALA A 27 -0.07 10.48 -9.86
CA ALA A 27 -0.67 9.82 -8.70
C ALA A 27 -2.13 9.40 -8.97
N LEU A 28 -2.93 10.30 -9.56
CA LEU A 28 -4.32 10.01 -9.93
C LEU A 28 -4.39 8.86 -10.94
N SER A 29 -3.57 8.90 -11.98
CA SER A 29 -3.50 7.81 -12.98
C SER A 29 -3.15 6.47 -12.33
N ARG A 30 -2.27 6.45 -11.31
CA ARG A 30 -1.91 5.21 -10.61
C ARG A 30 -3.07 4.66 -9.79
N ILE A 31 -3.85 5.51 -9.13
CA ILE A 31 -5.07 5.11 -8.42
C ILE A 31 -6.08 4.51 -9.41
N GLU A 32 -6.25 5.13 -10.57
CA GLU A 32 -7.15 4.63 -11.62
C GLU A 32 -6.74 3.25 -12.15
N LEU A 33 -5.44 3.06 -12.44
CA LEU A 33 -4.91 1.79 -12.91
C LEU A 33 -4.98 0.69 -11.84
N PHE A 34 -4.71 1.04 -10.58
CA PHE A 34 -4.85 0.12 -9.45
C PHE A 34 -6.29 -0.36 -9.28
N SER A 35 -7.25 0.56 -9.25
CA SER A 35 -8.68 0.22 -9.10
C SER A 35 -9.23 -0.55 -10.31
N ALA A 36 -8.79 -0.23 -11.52
CA ALA A 36 -9.07 -1.02 -12.72
C ALA A 36 -8.52 -2.46 -12.63
N THR A 37 -7.31 -2.63 -12.08
CA THR A 37 -6.70 -3.95 -11.87
C THR A 37 -7.52 -4.78 -10.88
N LEU A 38 -7.96 -4.17 -9.78
CA LEU A 38 -8.83 -4.84 -8.81
C LEU A 38 -10.21 -5.17 -9.41
N HIS A 39 -10.81 -4.28 -10.22
CA HIS A 39 -12.05 -4.61 -10.94
C HIS A 39 -11.89 -5.86 -11.79
N ARG A 40 -10.82 -5.94 -12.60
CA ARG A 40 -10.55 -7.12 -13.42
C ARG A 40 -10.44 -8.39 -12.57
N LEU A 41 -9.66 -8.37 -11.50
CA LEU A 41 -9.49 -9.53 -10.63
C LEU A 41 -10.82 -9.97 -9.98
N LEU A 42 -11.58 -9.02 -9.43
CA LEU A 42 -12.75 -9.34 -8.61
C LEU A 42 -14.01 -9.61 -9.44
N VAL A 43 -14.18 -8.93 -10.57
CA VAL A 43 -15.39 -9.00 -11.41
C VAL A 43 -15.17 -9.90 -12.61
N GLU A 44 -14.16 -9.63 -13.43
CA GLU A 44 -13.97 -10.38 -14.70
C GLU A 44 -13.39 -11.76 -14.47
N ASN A 45 -12.36 -11.87 -13.63
CA ASN A 45 -11.77 -13.16 -13.26
C ASN A 45 -12.59 -13.87 -12.16
N GLY A 46 -13.56 -13.18 -11.54
CA GLY A 46 -14.40 -13.73 -10.48
C GLY A 46 -13.65 -14.12 -9.22
N GLU A 47 -12.48 -13.53 -8.95
CA GLU A 47 -11.63 -13.96 -7.84
C GLU A 47 -12.20 -13.53 -6.49
N ARG A 48 -12.00 -14.40 -5.49
CA ARG A 48 -12.32 -14.13 -4.09
C ARG A 48 -11.07 -14.43 -3.27
N TYR A 49 -10.84 -13.60 -2.27
CA TYR A 49 -9.69 -13.67 -1.39
C TYR A 49 -10.19 -13.89 0.03
N ASP A 50 -9.42 -14.62 0.82
CA ASP A 50 -9.72 -14.93 2.23
C ASP A 50 -9.16 -13.85 3.16
N ALA A 51 -8.14 -13.11 2.69
CA ALA A 51 -7.57 -11.96 3.39
C ALA A 51 -7.04 -10.91 2.39
N LEU A 52 -7.16 -9.64 2.78
CA LEU A 52 -6.45 -8.51 2.18
C LEU A 52 -5.25 -8.16 3.08
N VAL A 53 -4.04 -8.25 2.54
CA VAL A 53 -2.80 -7.98 3.29
C VAL A 53 -2.15 -6.71 2.75
N THR A 54 -1.74 -5.85 3.67
CA THR A 54 -0.96 -4.64 3.36
C THR A 54 0.12 -4.47 4.42
N ALA A 55 1.12 -3.65 4.12
CA ALA A 55 2.18 -3.42 5.10
C ALA A 55 2.88 -2.08 4.96
N GLY A 56 3.56 -1.71 6.05
CA GLY A 56 4.32 -0.48 6.12
C GLY A 56 3.43 0.76 6.11
N THR A 57 4.04 1.90 5.80
CA THR A 57 3.34 3.19 5.75
C THR A 57 2.42 3.28 4.53
N SER A 58 2.87 2.77 3.38
CA SER A 58 2.07 2.75 2.14
C SER A 58 0.83 1.87 2.27
N GLY A 59 0.97 0.73 2.95
CA GLY A 59 -0.14 -0.19 3.22
C GLY A 59 -1.38 0.46 3.84
N LEU A 60 -1.21 1.48 4.68
CA LEU A 60 -2.31 2.18 5.35
C LEU A 60 -3.26 2.92 4.41
N TYR A 61 -2.75 3.52 3.32
CA TYR A 61 -3.63 4.12 2.30
C TYR A 61 -3.95 3.17 1.15
N MET A 62 -3.09 2.17 0.88
CA MET A 62 -3.38 1.14 -0.12
C MET A 62 -4.52 0.22 0.31
N GLN A 63 -4.64 -0.10 1.61
CA GLN A 63 -5.82 -0.80 2.12
C GLN A 63 -7.09 0.01 1.91
N ALA A 64 -7.03 1.34 2.07
CA ALA A 64 -8.19 2.21 1.90
C ALA A 64 -8.62 2.25 0.43
N LEU A 65 -7.67 2.30 -0.51
CA LEU A 65 -7.94 2.18 -1.95
C LEU A 65 -8.58 0.84 -2.30
N ALA A 66 -8.01 -0.26 -1.81
CA ALA A 66 -8.55 -1.58 -2.05
C ALA A 66 -9.99 -1.69 -1.52
N ARG A 67 -10.23 -1.30 -0.25
CA ARG A 67 -11.57 -1.34 0.37
C ARG A 67 -12.57 -0.40 -0.31
N ALA A 68 -12.15 0.78 -0.77
CA ALA A 68 -12.99 1.65 -1.59
C ALA A 68 -13.40 0.97 -2.90
N THR A 69 -12.47 0.23 -3.51
CA THR A 69 -12.77 -0.55 -4.73
C THR A 69 -13.75 -1.69 -4.44
N TYR A 70 -13.55 -2.48 -3.39
CA TYR A 70 -14.51 -3.52 -2.96
C TYR A 70 -15.92 -2.95 -2.75
N ARG A 71 -16.04 -1.84 -2.00
CA ARG A 71 -17.33 -1.16 -1.75
C ARG A 71 -17.99 -0.70 -3.04
N LEU A 72 -17.25 -0.03 -3.92
CA LEU A 72 -17.75 0.45 -5.20
C LEU A 72 -18.29 -0.69 -6.08
N LEU A 73 -17.66 -1.86 -6.02
CA LEU A 73 -18.06 -3.04 -6.77
C LEU A 73 -19.17 -3.84 -6.10
N ALA A 74 -19.64 -3.42 -4.93
CA ALA A 74 -20.60 -4.16 -4.09
C ALA A 74 -20.14 -5.60 -3.78
N ILE A 75 -18.83 -5.78 -3.54
CA ILE A 75 -18.23 -7.05 -3.14
C ILE A 75 -17.78 -6.92 -1.70
N GLU A 76 -18.16 -7.87 -0.84
CA GLU A 76 -17.71 -7.88 0.56
C GLU A 76 -16.18 -8.01 0.61
N PRO A 77 -15.46 -7.04 1.23
CA PRO A 77 -14.03 -7.16 1.40
C PRO A 77 -13.69 -8.27 2.39
N PRO A 78 -12.63 -9.07 2.16
CA PRO A 78 -12.15 -10.00 3.18
C PRO A 78 -11.58 -9.25 4.40
N PRO A 79 -11.38 -9.96 5.52
CA PRO A 79 -10.60 -9.45 6.64
C PRO A 79 -9.28 -8.80 6.18
N THR A 80 -8.99 -7.62 6.72
CA THR A 80 -7.80 -6.86 6.35
C THR A 80 -6.73 -7.02 7.42
N ILE A 81 -5.52 -7.35 6.98
CA ILE A 81 -4.33 -7.49 7.81
C ILE A 81 -3.34 -6.42 7.35
N CYS A 82 -3.17 -5.36 8.13
CA CYS A 82 -2.19 -4.30 7.90
C CYS A 82 -1.08 -4.42 8.93
N LEU A 83 0.15 -4.71 8.49
CA LEU A 83 1.28 -4.95 9.39
C LEU A 83 2.29 -3.81 9.32
N PRO A 84 2.81 -3.29 10.45
CA PRO A 84 3.81 -2.23 10.48
C PRO A 84 5.22 -2.76 10.12
N ILE A 85 5.36 -3.53 9.03
CA ILE A 85 6.62 -4.18 8.65
C ILE A 85 7.77 -3.18 8.53
N VAL A 86 8.90 -3.55 9.13
CA VAL A 86 10.19 -2.88 8.97
C VAL A 86 11.05 -3.72 8.04
N ARG A 87 11.66 -3.09 7.03
CA ARG A 87 12.45 -3.83 6.03
C ARG A 87 13.83 -4.20 6.56
N PHE A 88 14.51 -3.24 7.19
CA PHE A 88 15.90 -3.38 7.60
C PHE A 88 16.09 -2.86 9.03
N ALA A 89 16.90 -3.57 9.81
CA ALA A 89 17.45 -3.08 11.07
C ALA A 89 18.59 -2.08 10.83
N GLU A 90 19.04 -1.43 11.90
CA GLU A 90 20.27 -0.66 11.86
C GLU A 90 21.43 -1.54 11.37
N GLY A 91 22.23 -1.03 10.43
CA GLY A 91 23.30 -1.81 9.77
C GLY A 91 22.86 -2.59 8.52
N GLY A 92 21.58 -2.57 8.15
CA GLY A 92 21.10 -3.05 6.84
C GLY A 92 20.75 -4.54 6.76
N ALA A 93 20.83 -5.28 7.87
CA ALA A 93 20.28 -6.63 7.98
C ALA A 93 18.74 -6.59 7.90
N LEU A 94 18.10 -7.70 7.51
CA LEU A 94 16.64 -7.81 7.54
C LEU A 94 16.15 -7.67 8.98
N PHE A 95 15.08 -6.90 9.16
CA PHE A 95 14.48 -6.71 10.48
C PHE A 95 13.65 -7.94 10.88
N ASP A 96 13.79 -8.38 12.13
CA ASP A 96 12.96 -9.46 12.68
C ASP A 96 11.57 -8.94 13.00
N ASN A 97 10.58 -9.30 12.17
CA ASN A 97 9.19 -8.87 12.34
C ASN A 97 8.34 -9.90 13.10
N THR A 98 8.92 -10.99 13.64
CA THR A 98 8.18 -12.12 14.24
C THR A 98 7.26 -11.71 15.40
N SER A 99 7.58 -10.64 16.11
CA SER A 99 6.73 -10.06 17.17
C SER A 99 5.34 -9.64 16.67
N LEU A 100 5.15 -9.46 15.36
CA LEU A 100 3.88 -9.10 14.73
C LEU A 100 2.95 -10.30 14.46
N ALA A 101 3.33 -11.54 14.78
CA ALA A 101 2.46 -12.70 14.59
C ALA A 101 1.17 -12.61 15.43
N ALA A 102 1.26 -12.08 16.66
CA ALA A 102 0.07 -11.83 17.48
C ALA A 102 -0.87 -10.78 16.86
N GLU A 103 -0.32 -9.82 16.14
CA GLU A 103 -1.07 -8.76 15.46
C GLU A 103 -1.86 -9.32 14.26
N VAL A 104 -1.31 -10.30 13.55
CA VAL A 104 -2.03 -11.07 12.52
C VAL A 104 -3.29 -11.70 13.12
N CYS A 105 -3.14 -12.42 14.23
CA CYS A 105 -4.28 -13.07 14.87
C CYS A 105 -5.30 -12.10 15.45
N ARG A 106 -4.85 -10.96 16.00
CA ARG A 106 -5.75 -9.90 16.44
C ARG A 106 -6.60 -9.36 15.30
N GLN A 107 -6.03 -9.17 14.11
CA GLN A 107 -6.73 -8.62 12.95
C GLN A 107 -7.61 -9.64 12.21
N LEU A 108 -7.22 -10.93 12.18
CA LEU A 108 -8.06 -12.02 11.67
C LEU A 108 -9.20 -12.39 12.62
N GLY A 109 -9.01 -12.18 13.93
CA GLY A 109 -9.96 -12.48 15.00
C GLY A 109 -9.98 -13.97 15.36
N GLU A 110 -10.54 -14.79 14.48
CA GLU A 110 -10.70 -16.24 14.71
C GLU A 110 -9.75 -17.05 13.82
N LYS A 111 -9.53 -18.33 14.20
CA LYS A 111 -8.74 -19.24 13.37
C LYS A 111 -9.44 -19.47 12.03
N ARG A 112 -8.73 -19.24 10.92
CA ARG A 112 -9.27 -19.32 9.57
C ARG A 112 -8.32 -20.05 8.63
N ARG A 113 -8.92 -20.76 7.67
CA ARG A 113 -8.18 -21.30 6.54
C ARG A 113 -7.95 -20.19 5.51
N LEU A 114 -6.71 -20.01 5.09
CA LEU A 114 -6.35 -19.05 4.03
C LEU A 114 -5.83 -19.84 2.82
N GLU A 115 -6.49 -19.67 1.69
CA GLU A 115 -6.09 -20.26 0.40
C GLU A 115 -5.68 -19.19 -0.60
N ARG A 116 -6.32 -18.03 -0.57
CA ARG A 116 -6.08 -16.91 -1.48
C ARG A 116 -5.90 -15.62 -0.70
N VAL A 117 -4.73 -15.02 -0.82
CA VAL A 117 -4.41 -13.74 -0.18
C VAL A 117 -4.18 -12.69 -1.26
N LEU A 118 -4.82 -11.53 -1.12
CA LEU A 118 -4.52 -10.36 -1.93
C LEU A 118 -3.56 -9.47 -1.15
N PHE A 119 -2.32 -9.35 -1.61
CA PHE A 119 -1.36 -8.38 -1.10
C PHE A 119 -1.37 -7.13 -1.98
N VAL A 120 -1.59 -5.95 -1.40
CA VAL A 120 -1.53 -4.67 -2.12
C VAL A 120 -0.50 -3.73 -1.51
N ASP A 121 0.25 -3.07 -2.38
CA ASP A 121 1.19 -2.01 -2.01
C ASP A 121 1.22 -0.99 -3.15
N ASP A 122 1.79 0.20 -2.91
CA ASP A 122 1.97 1.17 -3.99
C ASP A 122 3.09 0.74 -4.93
N GLU A 123 4.01 -0.09 -4.45
CA GLU A 123 5.21 -0.52 -5.15
C GLU A 123 5.72 -1.87 -4.70
N ILE A 124 6.46 -2.55 -5.56
CA ILE A 124 7.24 -3.70 -5.13
C ILE A 124 8.57 -3.79 -5.88
N ARG A 125 9.64 -3.99 -5.10
CA ARG A 125 11.01 -4.19 -5.58
C ARG A 125 11.53 -5.60 -5.29
N ARG A 126 12.11 -5.85 -4.11
CA ARG A 126 12.69 -7.17 -3.76
C ARG A 126 11.68 -8.11 -3.09
N GLY A 127 10.42 -7.72 -3.00
CA GLY A 127 9.41 -8.49 -2.26
C GLY A 127 9.65 -8.63 -0.77
N THR A 128 10.65 -7.97 -0.17
CA THR A 128 11.02 -8.13 1.25
C THR A 128 9.84 -7.92 2.20
N VAL A 129 9.01 -6.90 1.96
CA VAL A 129 7.83 -6.62 2.78
C VAL A 129 6.77 -7.71 2.61
N ALA A 130 6.47 -8.10 1.37
CA ALA A 130 5.51 -9.16 1.08
C ALA A 130 5.96 -10.51 1.69
N HIS A 131 7.24 -10.85 1.54
CA HIS A 131 7.86 -12.01 2.16
C HIS A 131 7.68 -12.02 3.69
N ALA A 132 8.03 -10.92 4.37
CA ALA A 132 7.84 -10.81 5.81
C ALA A 132 6.36 -10.97 6.22
N CYS A 133 5.42 -10.42 5.44
CA CYS A 133 3.98 -10.62 5.70
C CYS A 133 3.57 -12.08 5.53
N PHE A 134 3.99 -12.73 4.44
CA PHE A 134 3.61 -14.11 4.17
C PHE A 134 4.24 -15.08 5.17
N ASP A 135 5.48 -14.81 5.62
CA ASP A 135 6.13 -15.60 6.68
C ASP A 135 5.34 -15.47 8.00
N LEU A 136 4.90 -14.25 8.34
CA LEU A 136 4.02 -14.04 9.49
C LEU A 136 2.69 -14.77 9.37
N LEU A 137 2.06 -14.81 8.19
CA LEU A 137 0.83 -15.58 7.98
C LEU A 137 1.07 -17.07 8.24
N LEU A 138 2.15 -17.66 7.70
CA LEU A 138 2.45 -19.08 7.88
C LEU A 138 2.78 -19.45 9.33
N ARG A 139 3.33 -18.51 10.10
CA ARG A 139 3.72 -18.72 11.52
C ARG A 139 2.61 -18.42 12.52
N SER A 140 1.53 -17.79 12.09
CA SER A 140 0.46 -17.37 12.99
C SER A 140 -0.50 -18.52 13.28
N ASP A 141 -0.70 -18.86 14.56
CA ASP A 141 -1.52 -20.02 14.98
C ASP A 141 -3.01 -19.93 14.56
N CYS A 142 -3.48 -18.72 14.28
CA CYS A 142 -4.81 -18.43 13.75
C CYS A 142 -4.94 -18.68 12.24
N VAL A 143 -3.86 -19.04 11.53
CA VAL A 143 -3.90 -19.34 10.10
C VAL A 143 -3.75 -20.84 9.88
N ASP A 144 -4.73 -21.43 9.21
CA ASP A 144 -4.60 -22.76 8.62
C ASP A 144 -4.24 -22.60 7.13
N ALA A 145 -2.97 -22.83 6.79
CA ALA A 145 -2.47 -22.73 5.42
C ALA A 145 -2.81 -23.96 4.55
N GLY A 146 -3.34 -25.05 5.14
CA GLY A 146 -3.68 -26.28 4.42
C GLY A 146 -2.54 -26.81 3.54
N LYS A 147 -2.75 -26.82 2.22
CA LYS A 147 -1.75 -27.26 1.21
C LYS A 147 -0.82 -26.14 0.73
N GLY A 148 -1.08 -24.90 1.14
CA GLY A 148 -0.39 -23.69 0.70
C GLY A 148 -1.36 -22.57 0.35
N ILE A 149 -0.84 -21.34 0.34
CA ILE A 149 -1.55 -20.10 0.10
C ILE A 149 -1.12 -19.54 -1.27
N VAL A 150 -2.09 -19.17 -2.10
CA VAL A 150 -1.85 -18.40 -3.33
C VAL A 150 -1.92 -16.92 -3.00
N CYS A 151 -0.76 -16.26 -3.00
CA CYS A 151 -0.64 -14.83 -2.75
C CYS A 151 -0.61 -14.07 -4.07
N THR A 152 -1.65 -13.29 -4.34
CA THR A 152 -1.69 -12.34 -5.45
C THR A 152 -1.18 -10.99 -5.00
N ILE A 153 -0.07 -10.53 -5.56
CA ILE A 153 0.52 -9.21 -5.31
C ILE A 153 0.03 -8.24 -6.40
N VAL A 154 -0.52 -7.11 -5.98
CA VAL A 154 -0.87 -5.99 -6.87
C VAL A 154 -0.12 -4.74 -6.39
N ALA A 155 0.89 -4.32 -7.15
CA ALA A 155 1.73 -3.17 -6.83
C ALA A 155 2.48 -2.66 -8.08
N GLU A 156 2.97 -1.41 -8.08
CA GLU A 156 3.80 -0.94 -9.19
C GLU A 156 5.10 -1.73 -9.30
N ASN A 157 5.50 -2.04 -10.53
CA ASN A 157 6.74 -2.76 -10.76
C ASN A 157 7.94 -1.84 -10.53
N HIS A 158 8.84 -2.26 -9.64
CA HIS A 158 10.16 -1.69 -9.48
C HIS A 158 11.24 -2.76 -9.70
N PHE A 159 11.18 -3.44 -10.85
CA PHE A 159 12.02 -4.61 -11.18
C PHE A 159 11.82 -5.77 -10.20
N PHE A 160 10.57 -6.06 -9.89
CA PHE A 160 10.23 -7.14 -8.98
C PHE A 160 10.36 -8.50 -9.63
N GLU A 161 11.12 -9.34 -8.92
CA GLU A 161 11.21 -10.78 -9.13
C GLU A 161 11.12 -11.45 -7.77
N TRP A 162 10.29 -12.48 -7.68
CA TRP A 162 10.19 -13.31 -6.49
C TRP A 162 11.38 -14.27 -6.43
N HIS A 163 12.22 -14.12 -5.41
CA HIS A 163 13.44 -14.90 -5.22
C HIS A 163 13.51 -15.56 -3.83
N TRP A 164 12.42 -15.53 -3.08
CA TRP A 164 12.34 -16.13 -1.75
C TRP A 164 11.90 -17.58 -1.88
N ASP A 165 12.71 -18.50 -1.32
CA ASP A 165 12.28 -19.87 -1.10
C ASP A 165 11.36 -19.89 0.12
N GLN A 166 10.05 -19.97 -0.14
CA GLN A 166 9.03 -19.91 0.91
C GLN A 166 7.99 -21.02 0.68
N PRO A 167 8.28 -22.25 1.16
CA PRO A 167 7.35 -23.37 1.08
C PRO A 167 5.98 -23.01 1.63
N GLY A 168 4.92 -23.45 0.93
CA GLY A 168 3.54 -23.12 1.30
C GLY A 168 3.03 -21.78 0.78
N ILE A 169 3.83 -21.01 0.05
CA ILE A 169 3.37 -19.80 -0.68
C ILE A 169 3.58 -19.97 -2.18
N ALA A 170 2.54 -19.71 -2.96
CA ALA A 170 2.60 -19.53 -4.40
C ALA A 170 2.33 -18.06 -4.74
N VAL A 171 3.28 -17.37 -5.36
CA VAL A 171 3.13 -15.95 -5.70
C VAL A 171 2.64 -15.78 -7.13
N ARG A 172 1.59 -14.96 -7.29
CA ARG A 172 1.20 -14.37 -8.57
C ARG A 172 1.33 -12.86 -8.47
N TYR A 173 1.90 -12.22 -9.48
CA TYR A 173 2.14 -10.78 -9.47
C TYR A 173 1.44 -10.09 -10.64
N LEU A 174 0.76 -8.99 -10.35
CA LEU A 174 0.19 -8.08 -11.34
C LEU A 174 0.68 -6.66 -11.08
N ALA A 175 1.28 -6.06 -12.11
CA ALA A 175 1.63 -4.64 -12.11
C ALA A 175 0.49 -3.82 -12.71
N PRO A 176 -0.18 -2.94 -11.94
CA PRO A 176 -1.27 -2.10 -12.47
C PRO A 176 -0.78 -1.14 -13.56
N ALA A 177 0.48 -0.74 -13.49
CA ALA A 177 1.03 0.31 -14.30
C ALA A 177 2.41 -0.04 -14.84
N ARG A 178 2.76 0.55 -15.98
CA ARG A 178 4.11 0.44 -16.55
C ARG A 178 5.13 1.05 -15.60
N LEU A 179 6.29 0.40 -15.54
CA LEU A 179 7.47 0.92 -14.88
C LEU A 179 7.82 2.30 -15.45
N LEU A 180 7.78 3.32 -14.59
CA LEU A 180 8.39 4.62 -14.84
C LEU A 180 9.50 4.76 -13.81
N TYR A 181 10.74 4.53 -14.22
CA TYR A 181 11.87 4.57 -13.30
C TYR A 181 11.94 5.92 -12.58
N GLY A 182 12.29 5.93 -11.29
CA GLY A 182 12.37 7.14 -10.45
C GLY A 182 11.03 7.84 -10.17
N LEU A 183 9.94 7.33 -10.73
CA LEU A 183 8.57 7.83 -10.58
C LEU A 183 7.62 6.72 -10.07
N GLN A 184 8.16 5.77 -9.33
CA GLN A 184 7.34 4.88 -8.52
C GLN A 184 6.95 5.55 -7.20
N HIS A 185 5.97 4.97 -6.49
CA HIS A 185 5.57 5.39 -5.14
C HIS A 185 4.87 6.76 -5.15
N ASN A 186 4.22 7.10 -6.26
CA ASN A 186 3.67 8.44 -6.46
C ASN A 186 2.27 8.64 -5.87
N ILE A 187 1.56 7.59 -5.45
CA ILE A 187 0.17 7.70 -4.96
C ILE A 187 0.04 8.73 -3.83
N ALA A 188 1.02 8.83 -2.92
CA ALA A 188 1.01 9.81 -1.83
C ALA A 188 1.04 11.28 -2.28
N HIS A 189 1.40 11.56 -3.54
CA HIS A 189 1.40 12.91 -4.11
C HIS A 189 -0.01 13.41 -4.51
N CYS A 190 -1.06 12.61 -4.37
CA CYS A 190 -2.43 13.09 -4.54
C CYS A 190 -2.92 13.97 -3.36
N LEU A 191 -2.24 13.93 -2.20
CA LEU A 191 -2.61 14.73 -1.04
C LEU A 191 -2.48 16.23 -1.35
N PRO A 192 -3.54 17.05 -1.12
CA PRO A 192 -3.51 18.49 -1.37
C PRO A 192 -2.34 19.18 -0.66
N ASN A 193 -1.65 20.07 -1.39
CA ASN A 193 -0.44 20.73 -0.89
C ASN A 193 -0.69 21.55 0.38
N ASP A 194 -1.81 22.27 0.44
CA ASP A 194 -2.23 23.07 1.58
C ASP A 194 -2.40 22.20 2.84
N LEU A 195 -3.14 21.09 2.73
CA LEU A 195 -3.36 20.16 3.84
C LEU A 195 -2.06 19.49 4.27
N ARG A 196 -1.24 19.10 3.30
CA ARG A 196 0.06 18.48 3.52
C ARG A 196 1.01 19.40 4.29
N GLU A 197 1.20 20.63 3.82
CA GLU A 197 2.16 21.56 4.44
C GLU A 197 1.72 21.98 5.85
N GLU A 198 0.42 22.18 6.06
CA GLU A 198 -0.11 22.54 7.37
C GLU A 198 0.01 21.38 8.38
N ALA A 199 -0.35 20.16 7.96
CA ALA A 199 -0.19 18.96 8.78
C ALA A 199 1.29 18.69 9.11
N ARG A 200 2.19 18.87 8.14
CA ARG A 200 3.65 18.77 8.34
C ARG A 200 4.13 19.71 9.43
N ARG A 201 3.72 20.99 9.39
CA ARG A 201 4.10 22.00 10.40
C ARG A 201 3.58 21.66 11.80
N CYS A 202 2.44 20.96 11.89
CA CYS A 202 1.84 20.60 13.17
C CYS A 202 2.56 19.43 13.88
N VAL A 203 3.10 18.47 13.13
CA VAL A 203 3.66 17.22 13.67
C VAL A 203 5.19 17.25 13.72
N ASP A 204 5.84 17.26 12.56
CA ASP A 204 7.29 17.22 12.42
C ASP A 204 7.64 17.73 11.01
N PRO A 205 8.47 18.77 10.86
CA PRO A 205 8.92 19.25 9.55
C PRO A 205 9.57 18.19 8.65
N LYS A 206 10.09 17.11 9.23
CA LYS A 206 10.77 16.00 8.52
C LYS A 206 9.84 14.88 8.09
N ILE A 207 8.56 14.91 8.48
CA ILE A 207 7.61 13.85 8.11
C ILE A 207 7.43 13.76 6.59
N GLY A 208 7.54 12.55 6.06
CA GLY A 208 7.50 12.27 4.63
C GLY A 208 6.09 12.33 4.04
N HIS A 209 5.99 12.40 2.71
CA HIS A 209 4.70 12.41 2.00
C HIS A 209 3.86 11.16 2.29
N HIS A 210 4.47 9.99 2.30
CA HIS A 210 3.77 8.73 2.58
C HIS A 210 3.21 8.69 4.00
N GLU A 211 3.95 9.21 4.98
CA GLU A 211 3.50 9.27 6.37
C GLU A 211 2.34 10.26 6.52
N LEU A 212 2.40 11.43 5.88
CA LEU A 212 1.30 12.38 5.85
C LEU A 212 0.06 11.79 5.16
N MET A 213 0.23 11.11 4.03
CA MET A 213 -0.86 10.44 3.33
C MET A 213 -1.50 9.35 4.20
N ALA A 214 -0.69 8.50 4.83
CA ALA A 214 -1.16 7.47 5.75
C ALA A 214 -1.91 8.09 6.95
N MET A 215 -1.38 9.17 7.53
CA MET A 215 -2.02 9.89 8.62
C MET A 215 -3.37 10.48 8.21
N VAL A 216 -3.47 11.11 7.04
CA VAL A 216 -4.71 11.72 6.55
C VAL A 216 -5.73 10.64 6.19
N VAL A 217 -5.33 9.58 5.48
CA VAL A 217 -6.26 8.54 5.05
C VAL A 217 -6.66 7.61 6.20
N ALA A 218 -5.68 7.01 6.87
CA ALA A 218 -5.89 5.95 7.85
C ALA A 218 -5.88 6.44 9.31
N GLY A 219 -5.51 7.69 9.58
CA GLY A 219 -5.46 8.23 10.94
C GLY A 219 -4.23 7.79 11.76
N SER A 220 -3.23 7.18 11.12
CA SER A 220 -2.05 6.67 11.82
C SER A 220 -0.78 6.76 11.00
N VAL A 221 0.37 6.70 11.68
CA VAL A 221 1.70 6.61 11.07
C VAL A 221 2.48 5.44 11.66
N LYS A 222 3.32 4.80 10.86
CA LYS A 222 4.19 3.73 11.36
C LYS A 222 5.31 4.31 12.24
N ARG A 223 5.50 3.75 13.43
CA ARG A 223 6.57 4.13 14.38
C ARG A 223 7.28 2.89 14.93
N MET A 224 8.44 3.13 15.53
CA MET A 224 9.23 2.14 16.26
C MET A 224 9.26 2.50 17.75
N ARG A 225 9.14 1.50 18.62
CA ARG A 225 9.41 1.62 20.07
C ARG A 225 10.26 0.43 20.48
N GLY A 226 11.54 0.68 20.75
CA GLY A 226 12.53 -0.41 20.84
C GLY A 226 12.52 -1.22 19.55
N ASP A 227 12.45 -2.53 19.67
CA ASP A 227 12.44 -3.47 18.53
C ASP A 227 11.03 -3.84 18.04
N THR A 228 10.01 -3.06 18.40
CA THR A 228 8.63 -3.32 17.96
C THR A 228 8.10 -2.16 17.14
N ALA A 229 7.61 -2.50 15.94
CA ALA A 229 6.92 -1.58 15.06
C ALA A 229 5.42 -1.54 15.37
N PHE A 230 4.80 -0.36 15.30
CA PHE A 230 3.37 -0.19 15.54
C PHE A 230 2.82 0.99 14.73
N PHE A 231 1.49 1.08 14.62
CA PHE A 231 0.82 2.25 14.04
C PHE A 231 0.40 3.21 15.16
N ASP A 232 0.86 4.44 15.08
CA ASP A 232 0.62 5.50 16.06
C ASP A 232 -0.42 6.50 15.53
N GLU A 233 -1.51 6.66 16.27
CA GLU A 233 -2.59 7.60 15.98
C GLU A 233 -2.37 8.99 16.61
N ALA A 234 -1.38 9.15 17.50
CA ALA A 234 -1.15 10.43 18.18
C ALA A 234 -0.89 11.60 17.21
N PRO A 235 -0.12 11.43 16.11
CA PRO A 235 0.07 12.50 15.13
C PRO A 235 -1.24 12.97 14.48
N ALA A 236 -2.14 12.05 14.11
CA ALA A 236 -3.42 12.41 13.51
C ALA A 236 -4.30 13.18 14.49
N ARG A 237 -4.35 12.75 15.77
CA ARG A 237 -5.05 13.45 16.84
C ARG A 237 -4.49 14.85 17.09
N LEU A 238 -3.17 15.00 17.04
CA LEU A 238 -2.52 16.29 17.18
C LEU A 238 -2.93 17.25 16.06
N VAL A 239 -2.86 16.81 14.80
CA VAL A 239 -3.27 17.61 13.63
C VAL A 239 -4.74 18.02 13.74
N ALA A 240 -5.63 17.08 14.08
CA ALA A 240 -7.05 17.34 14.27
C ALA A 240 -7.34 18.39 15.35
N SER A 241 -6.50 18.50 16.38
CA SER A 241 -6.65 19.51 17.43
C SER A 241 -6.07 20.88 17.08
N ARG A 242 -5.17 20.96 16.09
CA ARG A 242 -4.44 22.19 15.73
C ARG A 242 -4.95 22.87 14.47
N ILE A 243 -5.55 22.11 13.55
CA ILE A 243 -6.11 22.62 12.30
C ILE A 243 -7.64 22.61 12.45
N PRO A 244 -8.30 23.78 12.62
CA PRO A 244 -9.72 23.87 13.00
C PRO A 244 -10.71 23.15 12.06
N ASP A 245 -10.38 23.02 10.78
CA ASP A 245 -11.22 22.40 9.75
C ASP A 245 -10.65 21.07 9.22
N PHE A 246 -9.69 20.47 9.93
CA PHE A 246 -8.99 19.27 9.47
C PHE A 246 -9.93 18.13 9.13
N GLN A 247 -10.92 17.85 9.98
CA GLN A 247 -11.84 16.74 9.75
C GLN A 247 -12.67 16.95 8.48
N ALA A 248 -13.18 18.17 8.26
CA ALA A 248 -13.92 18.50 7.03
C ALA A 248 -13.04 18.37 5.77
N ARG A 249 -11.78 18.83 5.83
CA ARG A 249 -10.83 18.71 4.72
C ARG A 249 -10.42 17.27 4.46
N ARG A 250 -10.23 16.48 5.53
CA ARG A 250 -9.96 15.04 5.45
C ARG A 250 -11.13 14.30 4.83
N GLU A 251 -12.35 14.54 5.29
CA GLU A 251 -13.56 13.93 4.73
C GLU A 251 -13.72 14.29 3.26
N ARG A 252 -13.49 15.56 2.89
CA ARG A 252 -13.51 15.98 1.49
C ARG A 252 -12.47 15.23 0.67
N PHE A 253 -11.24 15.13 1.17
CA PHE A 253 -10.19 14.40 0.50
C PHE A 253 -10.53 12.91 0.33
N LEU A 254 -11.13 12.28 1.35
CA LEU A 254 -11.58 10.88 1.26
C LEU A 254 -12.69 10.70 0.21
N LEU A 255 -13.58 11.68 0.04
CA LEU A 255 -14.57 11.67 -1.04
C LEU A 255 -13.91 11.79 -2.42
N ASP A 256 -12.94 12.70 -2.58
CA ASP A 256 -12.18 12.84 -3.82
C ASP A 256 -11.41 11.53 -4.13
N PHE A 257 -10.85 10.89 -3.09
CA PHE A 257 -10.16 9.60 -3.16
C PHE A 257 -11.05 8.47 -3.68
N GLU A 258 -12.28 8.38 -3.17
CA GLU A 258 -13.31 7.46 -3.68
C GLU A 258 -13.73 7.81 -5.11
N GLY A 259 -13.83 9.09 -5.44
CA GLY A 259 -14.09 9.57 -6.80
C GLY A 259 -13.03 9.13 -7.81
N TRP A 260 -11.75 9.11 -7.43
CA TRP A 260 -10.67 8.60 -8.28
C TRP A 260 -10.74 7.08 -8.48
N VAL A 261 -11.12 6.32 -7.45
CA VAL A 261 -11.41 4.88 -7.57
C VAL A 261 -12.57 4.63 -8.53
N GLN A 262 -13.64 5.42 -8.43
CA GLN A 262 -14.77 5.36 -9.35
C GLN A 262 -14.37 5.67 -10.78
N SER A 263 -13.52 6.68 -10.98
CA SER A 263 -12.98 7.02 -12.29
C SER A 263 -12.23 5.85 -12.91
N GLY A 264 -11.33 5.19 -12.16
CA GLY A 264 -10.56 4.04 -12.65
C GLY A 264 -11.43 2.86 -13.07
N VAL A 265 -12.40 2.49 -12.23
CA VAL A 265 -13.34 1.40 -12.55
C VAL A 265 -14.18 1.74 -13.79
N ARG A 266 -14.71 2.97 -13.88
CA ARG A 266 -15.48 3.41 -15.05
C ARG A 266 -14.64 3.36 -16.32
N LYS A 267 -13.46 3.99 -16.31
CA LYS A 267 -12.53 4.01 -17.47
C LYS A 267 -12.16 2.60 -17.92
N TYR A 268 -12.05 1.65 -17.01
CA TYR A 268 -11.83 0.24 -17.36
C TYR A 268 -13.03 -0.38 -18.06
N ARG A 269 -14.24 -0.22 -17.50
CA ARG A 269 -15.49 -0.71 -18.10
C ARG A 269 -15.76 -0.15 -19.49
N ASP A 270 -15.46 1.14 -19.67
CA ASP A 270 -15.63 1.85 -20.94
C ASP A 270 -14.49 1.54 -21.94
N GLY A 271 -13.48 0.76 -21.52
CA GLY A 271 -12.38 0.33 -22.36
C GLY A 271 -11.32 1.41 -22.65
N GLU A 272 -11.32 2.51 -21.89
CA GLU A 272 -10.25 3.54 -21.91
C GLU A 272 -8.96 3.02 -21.27
N ILE A 273 -9.08 2.30 -20.14
CA ILE A 273 -7.98 1.54 -19.55
C ILE A 273 -8.01 0.13 -20.13
N ARG A 274 -6.92 -0.28 -20.79
CA ARG A 274 -6.75 -1.64 -21.29
C ARG A 274 -5.42 -2.20 -20.82
N PHE A 275 -5.47 -3.36 -20.18
CA PHE A 275 -4.26 -4.10 -19.83
C PHE A 275 -3.82 -4.96 -21.01
N ARG A 276 -2.58 -4.80 -21.44
CA ARG A 276 -1.90 -5.73 -22.34
C ARG A 276 -0.97 -6.56 -21.47
N PHE A 277 -1.36 -7.80 -21.20
CA PHE A 277 -0.53 -8.80 -20.52
C PHE A 277 0.02 -9.75 -21.58
#